data_AF-A0A158E3K5-F1
#
_entry.id   AF-A0A158E3K5-F1
#
_cell.length_a   1.000
_cell.length_b   1.000
_cell.length_c   1.000
_cell.angle_alpha   90.00
_cell.angle_beta   90.00
_cell.angle_gamma   90.00
#
_symmetry.space_group_name_H-M   'P 1'
#
loop_
_entity.id
_entity.type
_entity.pdbx_description
1 polymer ?
#
loop_
_entity_poly.entity_id
_entity_poly.type
_entity_poly.pdbx_seq_one_letter_code
_entity_poly.pdbx_strand_id
1 'polypeptide(L)'
;MLSFDDPEAFAITHIGWGLQKRAHWSTLGLYDREATLGMDARAFDGNFLFSLGPNDEGDGKRTTACHIDIPLRRCTVSLDGVEVVREGKTIEEAT
;
A
#
# COMPACT_ATOMS: atom_id res chain seq x y z
N MET A 1 -11.12 -12.78 -2.18
CA MET A 1 -12.10 -12.30 -1.18
C MET A 1 -13.31 -13.22 -1.11
N LEU A 2 -14.23 -13.24 -2.09
CA LEU A 2 -15.41 -14.14 -2.02
C LEU A 2 -15.09 -15.62 -1.79
N SER A 3 -13.97 -16.12 -2.33
CA SER A 3 -13.51 -17.50 -2.13
C SER A 3 -13.13 -17.85 -0.68
N PHE A 4 -12.95 -16.86 0.19
CA PHE A 4 -12.64 -17.06 1.62
C PHE A 4 -13.90 -17.12 2.48
N ASP A 5 -15.07 -16.80 1.92
CA ASP A 5 -16.37 -16.78 2.62
C ASP A 5 -16.35 -16.02 3.96
N ASP A 6 -15.61 -14.91 3.98
CA ASP A 6 -15.38 -14.10 5.17
C ASP A 6 -15.59 -12.61 4.84
N PRO A 7 -16.58 -11.94 5.44
CA PRO A 7 -16.83 -10.51 5.20
C PRO A 7 -15.70 -9.61 5.71
N GLU A 8 -14.87 -10.06 6.67
CA GLU A 8 -13.73 -9.27 7.16
C GLU A 8 -12.68 -9.03 6.07
N ALA A 9 -12.63 -9.88 5.04
CA ALA A 9 -11.71 -9.78 3.90
C ALA A 9 -11.84 -8.46 3.12
N PHE A 10 -12.96 -7.74 3.25
CA PHE A 10 -13.24 -6.50 2.53
C PHE A 10 -12.91 -5.24 3.35
N ALA A 11 -12.54 -5.38 4.62
CA ALA A 11 -12.30 -4.25 5.51
C ALA A 11 -10.92 -3.62 5.28
N ILE A 12 -10.84 -2.28 5.26
CA ILE A 12 -9.56 -1.54 5.18
C ILE A 12 -8.70 -1.77 6.43
N THR A 13 -7.40 -1.96 6.21
CA THR A 13 -6.39 -2.18 7.24
C THR A 13 -5.40 -1.01 7.26
N HIS A 14 -4.11 -1.23 6.98
CA HIS A 14 -3.12 -0.17 6.96
C HIS A 14 -3.25 0.70 5.71
N ILE A 15 -2.97 1.99 5.89
CA ILE A 15 -2.87 3.00 4.83
C ILE A 15 -1.55 3.76 4.99
N GLY A 16 -0.95 4.17 3.87
CA GLY A 16 0.31 4.89 3.90
C GLY A 16 0.79 5.27 2.50
N TRP A 17 2.04 5.72 2.42
CA TRP A 17 2.70 6.08 1.17
C TRP A 17 4.15 5.58 1.16
N GLY A 18 4.67 5.36 -0.05
CA GLY A 18 6.02 4.88 -0.29
C GLY A 18 7.06 5.99 -0.23
N LEU A 19 8.25 5.65 0.27
CA LEU A 19 9.42 6.55 0.40
C LEU A 19 10.70 5.94 -0.21
N GLN A 20 10.62 4.75 -0.83
CA GLN A 20 11.80 4.07 -1.36
C GLN A 20 12.10 4.55 -2.78
N LYS A 21 13.02 5.51 -2.90
CA LYS A 21 13.46 6.09 -4.19
C LYS A 21 14.07 5.07 -5.17
N ARG A 22 14.55 3.92 -4.66
CA ARG A 22 15.13 2.84 -5.48
C ARG A 22 14.11 1.78 -5.94
N ALA A 23 12.88 1.84 -5.44
CA ALA A 23 11.82 0.95 -5.86
C ALA A 23 11.11 1.55 -7.07
N HIS A 24 10.84 0.73 -8.07
CA HIS A 24 10.19 1.18 -9.31
C HIS A 24 8.86 0.45 -9.53
N TRP A 25 7.80 1.20 -9.78
CA TRP A 25 6.48 0.64 -10.08
C TRP A 25 6.50 -0.39 -11.22
N SER A 26 7.34 -0.19 -12.23
CA SER A 26 7.48 -1.08 -13.39
C SER A 26 8.14 -2.42 -13.07
N THR A 27 8.86 -2.53 -11.95
CA THR A 27 9.65 -3.72 -11.59
C THR A 27 8.79 -4.97 -11.49
N LEU A 28 7.53 -4.85 -11.05
CA LEU A 28 6.63 -6.00 -10.89
C LEU A 28 6.39 -6.73 -12.23
N GLY A 29 6.43 -6.03 -13.36
CA GLY A 29 6.28 -6.64 -14.69
C GLY A 29 7.52 -7.37 -15.20
N LEU A 30 8.64 -7.32 -14.47
CA LEU A 30 9.91 -7.96 -14.84
C LEU A 30 10.18 -9.27 -14.10
N TYR A 31 9.39 -9.58 -13.08
CA TYR A 31 9.56 -10.77 -12.25
C TYR A 31 8.40 -11.74 -12.43
N ASP A 32 8.72 -13.04 -12.39
CA ASP A 32 7.72 -14.08 -12.23
C ASP A 32 7.00 -13.93 -10.88
N ARG A 33 5.73 -14.34 -10.85
CA ARG A 33 4.86 -14.21 -9.67
C ARG A 33 5.40 -14.93 -8.45
N GLU A 34 6.13 -16.02 -8.64
CA GLU A 34 6.72 -16.83 -7.57
C GLU A 34 8.08 -16.30 -7.08
N ALA A 35 8.73 -15.44 -7.88
CA ALA A 35 10.06 -14.91 -7.58
C ALA A 35 10.01 -13.63 -6.73
N THR A 36 8.83 -13.08 -6.47
CA THR A 36 8.68 -11.81 -5.77
C THR A 36 7.40 -11.76 -4.95
N LEU A 37 7.47 -11.08 -3.81
CA LEU A 37 6.26 -10.65 -3.12
C LEU A 37 5.71 -9.35 -3.70
N GLY A 38 6.50 -8.60 -4.49
CA GLY A 38 6.11 -7.30 -5.05
C GLY A 38 6.51 -6.11 -4.17
N MET A 39 7.68 -6.16 -3.53
CA MET A 39 8.14 -5.09 -2.62
C MET A 39 8.32 -3.74 -3.32
N ASP A 40 8.80 -3.74 -4.56
CA ASP A 40 8.87 -2.51 -5.37
C ASP A 40 7.50 -1.83 -5.52
N ALA A 41 6.45 -2.62 -5.78
CA ALA A 41 5.10 -2.11 -5.90
C ALA A 41 4.59 -1.52 -4.57
N ARG A 42 4.96 -2.11 -3.43
CA ARG A 42 4.60 -1.62 -2.09
C ARG A 42 5.35 -0.35 -1.70
N ALA A 43 6.61 -0.21 -2.11
CA ALA A 43 7.52 0.77 -1.52
C ALA A 43 7.85 1.97 -2.41
N PHE A 44 7.55 1.92 -3.72
CA PHE A 44 7.98 2.97 -4.66
C PHE A 44 7.54 4.36 -4.19
N ASP A 45 8.49 5.29 -4.27
CA ASP A 45 8.34 6.65 -3.79
C ASP A 45 7.08 7.32 -4.36
N GLY A 46 6.26 7.91 -3.48
CA GLY A 46 5.05 8.64 -3.83
C GLY A 46 3.85 7.78 -4.20
N ASN A 47 3.88 6.46 -3.97
CA ASN A 47 2.64 5.67 -4.05
C ASN A 47 1.66 6.04 -2.92
N PHE A 48 0.38 5.70 -3.08
CA PHE A 48 -0.53 5.55 -1.95
C PHE A 48 -0.88 4.07 -1.82
N LEU A 49 -0.59 3.45 -0.69
CA LEU A 49 -0.85 2.04 -0.44
C LEU A 49 -1.94 1.92 0.62
N PHE A 50 -2.99 1.16 0.30
CA PHE A 50 -3.92 0.65 1.29
C PHE A 50 -3.97 -0.87 1.21
N SER A 51 -4.32 -1.50 2.33
CA SER A 51 -4.56 -2.93 2.42
C SER A 51 -5.97 -3.27 2.90
N LEU A 52 -6.37 -4.52 2.68
CA LEU A 52 -7.64 -5.10 3.06
C LEU A 52 -7.42 -6.40 3.84
N GLY A 53 -8.26 -6.67 4.85
CA GLY A 53 -8.28 -7.92 5.60
C GLY A 53 -7.90 -7.81 7.10
N PRO A 54 -6.89 -8.57 7.58
CA PRO A 54 -6.56 -8.67 9.00
C PRO A 54 -5.94 -7.39 9.55
N ASN A 55 -6.16 -7.13 10.85
CA ASN A 55 -5.58 -5.97 11.54
C ASN A 55 -5.18 -6.24 13.00
N ASP A 56 -5.12 -7.50 13.40
CA ASP A 56 -4.70 -7.95 14.74
C ASP A 56 -3.23 -7.61 15.07
N GLU A 57 -2.43 -7.29 14.07
CA GLU A 57 -1.07 -6.72 14.23
C GLU A 57 -1.05 -5.31 14.83
N GLY A 58 -2.17 -4.58 14.79
CA GLY A 58 -2.31 -3.19 15.24
C GLY A 58 -3.45 -2.99 16.23
N ASP A 59 -3.58 -3.88 17.22
CA ASP A 59 -4.64 -3.91 18.24
C ASP A 59 -6.07 -4.11 17.70
N GLY A 60 -6.19 -4.48 16.42
CA GLY A 60 -7.45 -4.87 15.81
C GLY A 60 -7.94 -6.25 16.25
N LYS A 61 -9.14 -6.63 15.80
CA LYS A 61 -9.76 -7.93 16.11
C LYS A 61 -9.90 -8.84 14.90
N ARG A 62 -9.65 -8.33 13.69
CA ARG A 62 -9.87 -9.09 12.46
C ARG A 62 -8.67 -9.97 12.18
N THR A 63 -8.94 -11.26 11.97
CA THR A 63 -7.93 -12.32 11.78
C THR A 63 -8.14 -13.07 10.47
N THR A 64 -8.93 -12.51 9.56
CA THR A 64 -9.22 -13.09 8.25
C THR A 64 -7.94 -13.44 7.48
N ALA A 65 -7.95 -14.62 6.84
CA ALA A 65 -6.79 -15.09 6.07
C ALA A 65 -6.60 -14.35 4.73
N CYS A 66 -7.63 -13.64 4.25
CA CYS A 66 -7.54 -12.92 2.98
C CYS A 66 -6.88 -11.55 3.20
N HIS A 67 -5.72 -11.33 2.57
CA HIS A 67 -4.98 -10.07 2.64
C HIS A 67 -4.61 -9.57 1.23
N ILE A 68 -4.84 -8.28 0.95
CA ILE A 68 -4.52 -7.69 -0.35
C ILE A 68 -3.92 -6.29 -0.17
N ASP A 69 -2.72 -6.09 -0.71
CA ASP A 69 -2.05 -4.79 -0.84
C ASP A 69 -2.33 -4.14 -2.20
N ILE A 70 -2.78 -2.88 -2.21
CA ILE A 70 -3.12 -2.16 -3.45
C ILE A 70 -2.39 -0.80 -3.49
N PRO A 71 -1.26 -0.70 -4.22
CA PRO A 71 -0.58 0.57 -4.45
C PRO A 71 -1.23 1.34 -5.61
N LEU A 72 -1.55 2.60 -5.37
CA LEU A 72 -2.08 3.57 -6.33
C LEU A 72 -1.00 4.56 -6.74
N ARG A 73 -1.07 5.02 -8.00
CA ARG A 73 -0.17 6.04 -8.56
C ARG A 73 -0.91 7.36 -8.71
N ARG A 74 -0.14 8.46 -8.71
CA ARG A 74 -0.64 9.82 -8.99
C ARG A 74 -1.70 10.29 -7.97
N CYS A 75 -1.63 9.81 -6.74
CA CYS A 75 -2.47 10.29 -5.65
C CYS A 75 -1.87 11.54 -5.01
N THR A 76 -2.73 12.39 -4.48
CA THR A 76 -2.34 13.40 -3.47
C THR A 76 -2.76 12.84 -2.11
N VAL A 77 -1.81 12.83 -1.16
CA VAL A 77 -2.02 12.35 0.22
C VAL A 77 -1.81 13.53 1.14
N SER A 78 -2.79 13.80 2.00
CA SER A 78 -2.75 14.89 2.98
C SER A 78 -3.01 14.38 4.39
N LEU A 79 -2.22 14.85 5.34
CA LEU A 79 -2.43 14.68 6.78
C LEU A 79 -2.98 15.99 7.34
N ASP A 80 -4.23 15.98 7.81
CA ASP A 80 -4.89 17.16 8.40
C ASP A 80 -4.82 18.43 7.53
N GLY A 81 -4.90 18.25 6.20
CA GLY A 81 -4.81 19.32 5.22
C GLY A 81 -3.39 19.68 4.77
N VAL A 82 -2.35 19.09 5.38
CA VAL A 82 -0.96 19.22 4.94
C VAL A 82 -0.64 18.11 3.95
N GLU A 83 -0.39 18.48 2.69
CA GLU A 83 0.02 17.52 1.68
C GLU A 83 1.42 16.95 2.00
N VAL A 84 1.54 15.62 1.96
CA VAL A 84 2.81 14.88 2.13
C VAL A 84 3.24 14.18 0.83
N VAL A 85 2.28 13.92 -0.06
CA VAL A 85 2.49 13.48 -1.44
C VAL A 85 1.57 14.31 -2.34
N ARG A 86 2.10 14.86 -3.44
CA ARG A 86 1.33 15.60 -4.45
C ARG A 86 1.49 14.93 -5.80
N GLU A 87 0.38 14.50 -6.40
CA GLU A 87 0.35 13.84 -7.72
C GLU A 87 1.36 12.68 -7.87
N GLY A 88 1.56 11.91 -6.80
CA GLY A 88 2.48 10.79 -6.75
C GLY A 88 3.95 11.16 -6.58
N LYS A 89 4.25 12.36 -6.05
CA LYS A 89 5.60 12.80 -5.67
C LYS A 89 5.61 13.17 -4.19
N THR A 90 6.56 12.65 -3.43
CA THR A 90 6.75 13.02 -2.03
C THR A 90 7.14 14.50 -1.92
N ILE A 91 6.59 15.19 -0.92
CA ILE A 91 6.98 16.56 -0.61
C ILE A 91 8.14 16.49 0.38
N GLU A 92 9.32 16.94 -0.04
CA GLU A 92 10.47 17.10 0.85
C GLU A 92 10.40 18.50 1.48
N GLU A 93 10.64 18.60 2.79
CA GLU A 93 10.86 19.91 3.41
C GLU A 93 12.14 20.52 2.81
N ALA A 94 12.04 21.76 2.32
CA ALA A 94 13.22 22.52 1.92
C ALA A 94 14.10 22.72 3.16
N THR A 95 15.31 22.16 3.11
CA THR A 95 16.34 22.32 4.14
C THR A 95 16.97 23.70 4.08
#